data_AF-A0A1X7GEI8-F1
#
_entry.id   AF-A0A1X7GEI8-F1
#
_cell.length_a   1.000
_cell.length_b   1.000
_cell.length_c   1.000
_cell.angle_alpha   90.00
_cell.angle_beta   90.00
_cell.angle_gamma   90.00
#
_symmetry.space_group_name_H-M   'P 1'
#
loop_
_entity.id
_entity.type
_entity.pdbx_description
1 polymer ?
#
loop_
_entity_poly.entity_id
_entity_poly.type
_entity_poly.pdbx_seq_one_letter_code
_entity_poly.pdbx_strand_id
1 'polypeptide(L)'
;MVPAAPHTGAPGRRGSGYRVGTRWLLTAAHVVRGPGADATRVRFEADRADEWTARAKVVLASDTADAALLEITDAPPPGPHAAPVDPPVYGDLPDADVHLPCSALGFPRFKLRTDRARPADDGSPSQYRDSCHASGLTSVLSNRREGTLELAVPPPAADPDPERSPWEGMSGAAVWHDGTLIGLVSAHHRSDGPGRLAAVRVSRWYTLLDRTDLATLHTHAGLPLTLADLTHPAPDPTAPAPRLDTLPDDLPLSELHGLVGALTALPTVARRTTLDLVLSGIDPAIAAMSPRSDALRPDVFGILRTCLRYPGTLDQLLEAIRLLEGDSAGVARMDRETAALSRRNRRAPDPR
;
A
#
# COMPACT_ATOMS: atom_id res chain seq x y z
N MET A 1 -5.04 -13.79 6.53
CA MET A 1 -3.65 -13.36 6.27
C MET A 1 -2.77 -14.03 7.31
N VAL A 2 -1.94 -15.00 6.92
CA VAL A 2 -1.03 -15.67 7.86
C VAL A 2 0.40 -15.37 7.41
N PRO A 3 1.06 -14.35 7.99
CA PRO A 3 2.46 -14.08 7.72
C PRO A 3 3.32 -15.20 8.33
N ALA A 4 4.42 -15.56 7.67
CA ALA A 4 5.40 -16.49 8.23
C ALA A 4 6.79 -15.87 8.24
N ALA A 5 7.60 -16.23 9.25
CA ALA A 5 9.00 -15.84 9.34
C ALA A 5 9.89 -17.06 9.05
N PRO A 6 10.67 -17.08 7.94
CA PRO A 6 11.70 -18.09 7.74
C PRO A 6 12.84 -17.99 8.78
N HIS A 7 13.27 -19.13 9.32
CA HIS A 7 14.40 -19.30 10.24
C HIS A 7 15.29 -20.46 9.77
N THR A 8 16.57 -20.21 9.51
CA THR A 8 17.61 -21.24 9.34
C THR A 8 18.24 -21.57 10.70
N GLY A 9 18.47 -22.83 11.05
CA GLY A 9 18.88 -23.29 12.40
C GLY A 9 20.27 -22.87 12.95
N ALA A 10 20.86 -21.77 12.49
CA ALA A 10 22.05 -21.10 13.05
C ALA A 10 21.73 -19.59 13.19
N PRO A 11 22.47 -18.76 13.96
CA PRO A 11 22.23 -17.31 14.01
C PRO A 11 22.48 -16.72 12.61
N GLY A 12 21.43 -16.69 11.81
CA GLY A 12 21.48 -16.64 10.36
C GLY A 12 20.14 -16.15 9.82
N ARG A 13 20.23 -15.49 8.67
CA ARG A 13 19.21 -14.71 7.96
C ARG A 13 17.74 -15.02 8.32
N ARG A 14 17.00 -13.95 8.61
CA ARG A 14 15.55 -13.95 8.81
C ARG A 14 14.89 -13.07 7.76
N GLY A 15 13.67 -13.42 7.40
CA GLY A 15 12.82 -12.63 6.52
C GLY A 15 11.35 -12.79 6.91
N SER A 16 10.49 -12.32 6.03
CA SER A 16 9.05 -12.47 6.07
C SER A 16 8.57 -13.27 4.86
N GLY A 17 7.36 -13.79 4.90
CA GLY A 17 6.76 -14.56 3.81
C GLY A 17 5.25 -14.65 3.97
N TYR A 18 4.58 -15.05 2.90
CA TYR A 18 3.13 -15.14 2.83
C TYR A 18 2.70 -16.52 2.34
N ARG A 19 1.76 -17.14 3.06
CA ARG A 19 1.20 -18.44 2.70
C ARG A 19 0.22 -18.26 1.52
N VAL A 20 0.57 -18.84 0.37
CA VAL A 20 -0.17 -18.77 -0.92
C VAL A 20 -0.96 -20.03 -1.22
N GLY A 21 -1.01 -20.95 -0.28
CA GLY A 21 -1.76 -22.19 -0.37
C GLY A 21 -1.59 -23.00 0.90
N THR A 22 -2.34 -24.08 1.04
CA THR A 22 -2.29 -24.92 2.26
C THR A 22 -0.87 -25.40 2.59
N ARG A 23 -0.01 -25.62 1.60
CA ARG A 23 1.38 -26.07 1.81
C ARG A 23 2.42 -25.14 1.22
N TRP A 24 2.04 -23.95 0.77
CA TRP A 24 2.90 -23.14 -0.10
C TRP A 24 3.11 -21.75 0.47
N LEU A 25 4.34 -21.26 0.40
CA LEU A 25 4.73 -19.96 0.91
C LEU A 25 5.62 -19.21 -0.09
N LEU A 26 5.30 -17.94 -0.32
CA LEU A 26 6.16 -17.00 -1.04
C LEU A 26 7.03 -16.19 -0.09
N THR A 27 8.27 -15.95 -0.49
CA THR A 27 9.23 -15.04 0.16
C THR A 27 10.25 -14.53 -0.87
N ALA A 28 11.20 -13.70 -0.43
CA ALA A 28 12.27 -13.23 -1.29
C ALA A 28 13.39 -14.29 -1.40
N ALA A 29 13.97 -14.47 -2.59
CA ALA A 29 14.97 -15.52 -2.82
C ALA A 29 16.19 -15.37 -1.91
N HIS A 30 16.70 -14.15 -1.75
CA HIS A 30 17.89 -13.91 -0.92
C HIS A 30 17.68 -14.25 0.57
N VAL A 31 16.44 -14.33 1.06
CA VAL A 31 16.12 -14.73 2.45
C VAL A 31 16.45 -16.19 2.68
N VAL A 32 16.22 -17.04 1.67
CA VAL A 32 16.42 -18.50 1.74
C VAL A 32 17.72 -18.96 1.09
N ARG A 33 18.55 -18.03 0.61
CA ARG A 33 19.92 -18.32 0.16
C ARG A 33 20.81 -18.73 1.34
N GLY A 34 21.30 -19.96 1.34
CA GLY A 34 22.28 -20.47 2.30
C GLY A 34 22.45 -21.99 2.24
N PRO A 35 23.42 -22.55 2.99
CA PRO A 35 23.65 -23.99 3.02
C PRO A 35 22.49 -24.73 3.69
N GLY A 36 21.83 -25.60 2.91
CA GLY A 36 20.79 -26.54 3.35
C GLY A 36 19.37 -26.10 3.00
N ALA A 37 18.91 -26.41 1.79
CA ALA A 37 17.51 -26.22 1.35
C ALA A 37 16.48 -26.93 2.27
N ASP A 38 16.94 -27.92 3.06
CA ASP A 38 16.15 -28.68 4.03
C ASP A 38 16.17 -28.09 5.46
N ALA A 39 16.92 -27.00 5.69
CA ALA A 39 17.09 -26.37 6.99
C ALA A 39 16.18 -25.15 7.22
N THR A 40 15.38 -24.76 6.23
CA THR A 40 14.45 -23.64 6.36
C THR A 40 13.28 -24.05 7.24
N ARG A 41 13.07 -23.31 8.33
CA ARG A 41 11.85 -23.37 9.14
C ARG A 41 11.00 -22.18 8.84
N VAL A 42 9.68 -22.31 8.88
CA VAL A 42 8.73 -21.20 8.83
C VAL A 42 7.97 -21.17 10.15
N ARG A 43 7.79 -19.98 10.71
CA ARG A 43 7.08 -19.75 11.97
C ARG A 43 5.86 -18.88 11.72
N PHE A 44 4.69 -19.36 12.13
CA PHE A 44 3.40 -18.68 12.05
C PHE A 44 2.92 -18.29 13.45
N GLU A 45 2.21 -17.17 13.56
CA GLU A 45 1.60 -16.69 14.82
C GLU A 45 2.56 -16.78 16.02
N ALA A 46 3.80 -16.33 15.82
CA ALA A 46 4.87 -16.38 16.80
C ALA A 46 4.42 -15.84 18.16
N ASP A 47 4.69 -16.60 19.23
CA ASP A 47 4.41 -16.23 20.61
C ASP A 47 2.90 -16.00 20.90
N ARG A 48 2.02 -16.57 20.07
CA ARG A 48 0.55 -16.65 20.25
C ARG A 48 0.10 -18.07 20.56
N ALA A 49 -1.16 -18.22 20.98
CA ALA A 49 -1.77 -19.51 21.30
C ALA A 49 -1.74 -20.49 20.12
N ASP A 50 -1.86 -19.96 18.89
CA ASP A 50 -1.82 -20.73 17.66
C ASP A 50 -0.41 -20.77 17.05
N GLU A 51 0.67 -20.59 17.82
CA GLU A 51 2.02 -20.66 17.24
C GLU A 51 2.26 -22.00 16.54
N TRP A 52 2.79 -21.94 15.32
CA TRP A 52 3.22 -23.13 14.61
C TRP A 52 4.55 -22.90 13.90
N THR A 53 5.53 -23.76 14.18
CA THR A 53 6.79 -23.82 13.43
C THR A 53 6.84 -25.11 12.62
N ALA A 54 7.13 -24.99 11.32
CA ALA A 54 7.22 -26.11 10.39
C ALA A 54 8.53 -26.06 9.60
N ARG A 55 9.03 -27.23 9.20
CA ARG A 55 10.05 -27.34 8.16
C ARG A 55 9.43 -27.00 6.81
N ALA A 56 10.23 -26.33 6.00
CA ALA A 56 9.88 -25.99 4.63
C ALA A 56 11.05 -26.27 3.69
N LYS A 57 10.74 -26.79 2.51
CA LYS A 57 11.68 -27.05 1.43
C LYS A 57 11.57 -25.95 0.40
N VAL A 58 12.71 -25.42 -0.05
CA VAL A 58 12.75 -24.49 -1.19
C VAL A 58 12.48 -25.29 -2.48
N VAL A 59 11.37 -24.99 -3.15
CA VAL A 59 10.98 -25.62 -4.42
C VAL A 59 11.40 -24.78 -5.62
N LEU A 60 11.39 -23.47 -5.45
CA LEU A 60 11.87 -22.49 -6.43
C LEU A 60 12.57 -21.37 -5.68
N ALA A 61 13.71 -20.91 -6.20
CA ALA A 61 14.37 -19.69 -5.76
C ALA A 61 15.04 -19.04 -6.97
N SER A 62 14.49 -17.91 -7.41
CA SER A 62 15.01 -17.15 -8.54
C SER A 62 15.77 -15.92 -8.05
N ASP A 63 17.05 -15.88 -8.36
CA ASP A 63 17.90 -14.75 -7.99
C ASP A 63 17.60 -13.48 -8.80
N THR A 64 17.17 -13.65 -10.05
CA THR A 64 16.84 -12.56 -10.96
C THR A 64 15.51 -11.91 -10.57
N ALA A 65 14.50 -12.70 -10.23
CA ALA A 65 13.20 -12.21 -9.78
C ALA A 65 13.14 -11.89 -8.29
N ASP A 66 14.20 -12.24 -7.54
CA ASP A 66 14.29 -12.22 -6.07
C ASP A 66 13.04 -12.80 -5.38
N ALA A 67 12.52 -13.91 -5.91
CA ALA A 67 11.33 -14.59 -5.42
C ALA A 67 11.63 -16.07 -5.18
N ALA A 68 11.06 -16.62 -4.10
CA ALA A 68 11.13 -18.03 -3.78
C ALA A 68 9.77 -18.60 -3.39
N LEU A 69 9.56 -19.86 -3.77
CA LEU A 69 8.42 -20.68 -3.36
C LEU A 69 8.92 -21.81 -2.46
N LEU A 70 8.29 -21.95 -1.30
CA LEU A 70 8.59 -22.97 -0.32
C LEU A 70 7.40 -23.91 -0.14
N GLU A 71 7.68 -25.20 -0.03
CA GLU A 71 6.73 -26.23 0.39
C GLU A 71 6.84 -26.49 1.89
N ILE A 72 5.75 -26.39 2.63
CA ILE A 72 5.65 -26.76 4.04
C ILE A 72 5.54 -28.28 4.14
N THR A 73 6.59 -28.92 4.65
CA THR A 73 6.69 -30.39 4.67
C THR A 73 6.01 -31.01 5.88
N ASP A 74 5.92 -30.28 7.00
CA ASP A 74 5.23 -30.74 8.20
C ASP A 74 3.71 -30.53 8.06
N ALA A 75 2.92 -31.45 8.64
CA ALA A 75 1.47 -31.33 8.66
C ALA A 75 1.05 -30.18 9.60
N PRO A 76 0.06 -29.35 9.22
CA PRO A 76 -0.46 -28.33 10.12
C PRO A 76 -1.13 -28.97 11.34
N PRO A 77 -0.98 -28.38 12.54
CA PRO A 77 -1.72 -28.82 13.71
C PRO A 77 -3.23 -28.63 13.49
N PRO A 78 -4.09 -29.42 14.14
CA PRO A 78 -5.53 -29.17 14.15
C PRO A 78 -5.84 -27.74 14.58
N GLY A 79 -6.81 -27.09 13.92
CA GLY A 79 -7.19 -25.71 14.20
C GLY A 79 -6.95 -24.78 13.00
N PRO A 80 -6.66 -23.48 13.23
CA PRO A 80 -6.66 -22.46 12.17
C PRO A 80 -5.63 -22.73 11.07
N HIS A 81 -4.50 -23.38 11.38
CA HIS A 81 -3.46 -23.71 10.40
C HIS A 81 -3.85 -24.81 9.43
N ALA A 82 -4.74 -25.71 9.84
CA ALA A 82 -5.25 -26.81 9.01
C ALA A 82 -6.37 -26.37 8.05
N ALA A 83 -6.92 -25.17 8.23
CA ALA A 83 -7.90 -24.62 7.31
C ALA A 83 -7.28 -24.49 5.89
N PRO A 84 -8.04 -24.80 4.83
CA PRO A 84 -7.61 -24.52 3.46
C PRO A 84 -7.26 -23.05 3.30
N VAL A 85 -6.15 -22.78 2.61
CA VAL A 85 -5.73 -21.42 2.26
C VAL A 85 -5.84 -21.28 0.76
N ASP A 86 -6.70 -20.37 0.31
CA ASP A 86 -6.81 -20.02 -1.10
C ASP A 86 -5.59 -19.21 -1.55
N PRO A 87 -5.12 -19.42 -2.79
CA PRO A 87 -4.12 -18.56 -3.39
C PRO A 87 -4.57 -17.09 -3.45
N PRO A 88 -3.63 -16.14 -3.37
CA PRO A 88 -3.98 -14.72 -3.46
C PRO A 88 -4.37 -14.34 -4.89
N VAL A 89 -5.15 -13.26 -5.02
CA VAL A 89 -5.34 -12.60 -6.32
C VAL A 89 -4.10 -11.77 -6.62
N TYR A 90 -3.53 -11.95 -7.81
CA TYR A 90 -2.34 -11.23 -8.25
C TYR A 90 -2.71 -10.00 -9.07
N GLY A 91 -2.07 -8.87 -8.78
CA GLY A 91 -2.33 -7.58 -9.40
C GLY A 91 -1.20 -7.08 -10.30
N ASP A 92 -1.55 -6.38 -11.37
CA ASP A 92 -0.62 -5.58 -12.17
C ASP A 92 -0.90 -4.09 -12.02
N LEU A 93 0.15 -3.29 -11.91
CA LEU A 93 0.04 -1.85 -11.76
C LEU A 93 0.22 -1.14 -13.10
N PRO A 94 -0.54 -0.07 -13.38
CA PRO A 94 -0.42 0.66 -14.64
C PRO A 94 0.95 1.35 -14.74
N ASP A 95 1.59 1.31 -15.92
CA ASP A 95 2.79 2.13 -16.19
C ASP A 95 2.38 3.61 -16.43
N ALA A 96 1.96 4.28 -15.35
CA ALA A 96 1.41 5.62 -15.37
C ALA A 96 1.88 6.44 -14.15
N ASP A 97 1.82 7.77 -14.26
CA ASP A 97 2.13 8.73 -13.19
C ASP A 97 1.02 8.71 -12.11
N VAL A 98 1.01 7.65 -11.30
CA VAL A 98 0.04 7.42 -10.24
C VAL A 98 0.72 6.98 -8.94
N HIS A 99 0.09 7.36 -7.83
CA HIS A 99 0.43 6.91 -6.49
C HIS A 99 -0.70 6.02 -5.96
N LEU A 100 -0.37 4.83 -5.47
CA LEU A 100 -1.35 3.86 -5.01
C LEU A 100 -1.12 3.52 -3.53
N PRO A 101 -2.17 3.45 -2.70
CA PRO A 101 -2.06 2.99 -1.33
C PRO A 101 -1.68 1.52 -1.30
N CYS A 102 -0.64 1.20 -0.55
CA CYS A 102 -0.19 -0.18 -0.43
C CYS A 102 0.23 -0.51 1.00
N SER A 103 0.19 -1.80 1.32
CA SER A 103 0.64 -2.26 2.62
C SER A 103 1.37 -3.58 2.56
N ALA A 104 2.22 -3.82 3.54
CA ALA A 104 2.97 -5.06 3.71
C ALA A 104 3.05 -5.42 5.19
N LEU A 105 2.94 -6.71 5.50
CA LEU A 105 3.07 -7.24 6.86
C LEU A 105 4.34 -8.08 6.96
N GLY A 106 5.20 -7.76 7.91
CA GLY A 106 6.44 -8.50 8.15
C GLY A 106 7.00 -8.32 9.56
N PHE A 107 8.23 -8.79 9.78
CA PHE A 107 8.87 -8.84 11.12
C PHE A 107 10.20 -8.08 11.15
N PRO A 108 10.18 -6.75 10.95
CA PRO A 108 11.39 -5.95 10.89
C PRO A 108 12.09 -5.85 12.25
N ARG A 109 13.39 -5.60 12.20
CA ARG A 109 14.26 -5.53 13.37
C ARG A 109 13.88 -4.43 14.36
N PHE A 110 13.36 -3.28 13.92
CA PHE A 110 12.94 -2.21 14.84
C PHE A 110 11.76 -2.61 15.74
N LYS A 111 11.10 -3.74 15.46
CA LYS A 111 10.09 -4.37 16.32
C LYS A 111 10.66 -5.42 17.27
N LEU A 112 11.98 -5.60 17.31
CA LEU A 112 12.67 -6.46 18.27
C LEU A 112 12.50 -5.87 19.68
N ARG A 113 11.98 -6.68 20.58
CA ARG A 113 11.77 -6.35 21.98
C ARG A 113 12.38 -7.43 22.85
N THR A 114 12.81 -7.03 24.04
CA THR A 114 13.23 -7.94 25.09
C THR A 114 12.04 -8.14 26.02
N ASP A 115 11.54 -9.37 26.15
CA ASP A 115 10.59 -9.68 27.21
C ASP A 115 11.33 -9.78 28.54
N ARG A 116 10.72 -9.28 29.61
CA ARG A 116 11.26 -9.51 30.95
C ARG A 116 10.90 -10.95 31.32
N ALA A 117 11.89 -11.72 31.75
CA ALA A 117 11.72 -13.13 32.14
C ALA A 117 10.44 -13.30 32.97
N ARG A 118 9.55 -14.20 32.53
CA ARG A 118 8.39 -14.57 33.34
C ARG A 118 8.90 -15.29 34.59
N PRO A 119 8.23 -15.21 35.76
CA PRO A 119 8.69 -15.84 37.00
C PRO A 119 8.87 -17.37 36.94
N ALA A 120 8.45 -18.01 35.85
CA ALA A 120 8.54 -19.45 35.60
C ALA A 120 9.64 -19.83 34.57
N ASP A 121 10.31 -18.86 33.94
CA ASP A 121 11.45 -19.11 33.05
C ASP A 121 12.77 -19.09 33.86
N ASP A 122 13.84 -19.63 33.27
CA ASP A 122 15.20 -19.73 33.82
C ASP A 122 15.90 -18.39 34.16
N GLY A 123 15.13 -17.29 34.18
CA GLY A 123 15.60 -15.93 34.43
C GLY A 123 16.27 -15.27 33.21
N SER A 124 16.40 -15.97 32.08
CA SER A 124 16.98 -15.37 30.89
C SER A 124 15.97 -14.46 30.16
N PRO A 125 16.38 -13.24 29.75
CA PRO A 125 15.52 -12.38 28.95
C PRO A 125 15.32 -12.99 27.56
N SER A 126 14.06 -13.24 27.19
CA SER A 126 13.72 -13.69 25.84
C SER A 126 13.61 -12.49 24.89
N GLN A 127 13.91 -12.70 23.60
CA GLN A 127 13.77 -11.67 22.57
C GLN A 127 12.75 -12.11 21.53
N TYR A 128 11.83 -11.21 21.17
CA TYR A 128 10.84 -11.46 20.12
C TYR A 128 10.77 -10.28 19.16
N ARG A 129 10.42 -10.53 17.90
CA ARG A 129 10.08 -9.47 16.94
C ARG A 129 8.58 -9.42 16.79
N ASP A 130 8.01 -8.25 17.10
CA ASP A 130 6.60 -8.02 16.84
C ASP A 130 6.36 -7.84 15.32
N SER A 131 5.12 -8.06 14.90
CA SER A 131 4.70 -7.79 13.54
C SER A 131 4.67 -6.28 13.27
N CYS A 132 4.94 -5.91 12.02
CA CYS A 132 4.76 -4.55 11.51
C CYS A 132 3.87 -4.59 10.27
N HIS A 133 2.68 -4.02 10.40
CA HIS A 133 1.86 -3.65 9.24
C HIS A 133 2.35 -2.29 8.73
N ALA A 134 3.20 -2.31 7.72
CA ALA A 134 3.68 -1.11 7.05
C ALA A 134 2.64 -0.66 6.03
N SER A 135 2.05 0.52 6.24
CA SER A 135 1.06 1.13 5.34
C SER A 135 1.63 2.41 4.75
N GLY A 136 1.50 2.57 3.44
CA GLY A 136 2.17 3.65 2.71
C GLY A 136 1.64 3.85 1.30
N LEU A 137 2.42 4.56 0.49
CA LEU A 137 2.14 4.79 -0.92
C LEU A 137 3.22 4.18 -1.78
N THR A 138 2.86 3.68 -2.95
CA THR A 138 3.81 3.39 -4.01
C THR A 138 3.65 4.37 -5.16
N SER A 139 4.76 4.94 -5.61
CA SER A 139 4.85 5.69 -6.87
C SER A 139 5.20 4.69 -7.96
N VAL A 140 4.28 4.44 -8.90
CA VAL A 140 4.46 3.34 -9.87
C VAL A 140 5.65 3.59 -10.80
N LEU A 141 5.96 4.86 -11.09
CA LEU A 141 7.10 5.28 -11.90
C LEU A 141 8.42 5.40 -11.13
N SER A 142 8.43 5.16 -9.81
CA SER A 142 9.69 5.06 -9.06
C SER A 142 10.44 3.77 -9.40
N ASN A 143 11.77 3.83 -9.27
CA ASN A 143 12.70 2.71 -9.49
C ASN A 143 12.53 1.96 -10.83
N ARG A 144 12.11 2.65 -11.91
CA ARG A 144 11.87 2.03 -13.23
C ARG A 144 13.09 1.30 -13.80
N ARG A 145 14.29 1.87 -13.64
CA ARG A 145 15.53 1.26 -14.12
C ARG A 145 15.82 -0.07 -13.41
N GLU A 146 15.72 -0.07 -12.09
CA GLU A 146 15.88 -1.30 -11.30
C GLU A 146 14.69 -2.25 -11.53
N GLY A 147 13.52 -1.69 -11.87
CA GLY A 147 12.24 -2.33 -12.11
C GLY A 147 11.59 -2.87 -10.84
N THR A 148 11.86 -2.25 -9.69
CA THR A 148 11.17 -2.45 -8.40
C THR A 148 10.11 -1.36 -8.18
N LEU A 149 9.15 -1.62 -7.29
CA LEU A 149 8.28 -0.62 -6.68
C LEU A 149 9.00 0.02 -5.51
N GLU A 150 8.80 1.32 -5.34
CA GLU A 150 9.12 2.00 -4.09
C GLU A 150 7.88 1.99 -3.19
N LEU A 151 7.99 1.46 -1.98
CA LEU A 151 7.01 1.55 -0.92
C LEU A 151 7.47 2.65 0.05
N ALA A 152 6.83 3.82 -0.02
CA ALA A 152 7.07 4.94 0.86
C ALA A 152 6.19 4.83 2.12
N VAL A 153 6.84 4.68 3.28
CA VAL A 153 6.19 4.46 4.58
C VAL A 153 6.73 5.44 5.62
N PRO A 154 6.02 5.67 6.74
CA PRO A 154 6.58 6.40 7.87
C PRO A 154 7.92 5.76 8.30
N PRO A 155 9.02 6.55 8.38
CA PRO A 155 10.32 6.00 8.71
C PRO A 155 10.34 5.51 10.16
N PRO A 156 10.92 4.32 10.44
CA PRO A 156 11.16 3.89 11.80
C PRO A 156 12.31 4.71 12.40
N ALA A 157 12.47 4.62 13.73
CA ALA A 157 13.69 5.07 14.37
C ALA A 157 14.90 4.30 13.82
N ALA A 158 16.06 4.94 13.82
CA ALA A 158 17.32 4.29 13.44
C ALA A 158 17.62 3.10 14.37
N ASP A 159 18.25 2.06 13.82
CA ASP A 159 18.76 0.97 14.65
C ASP A 159 19.94 1.48 15.51
N PRO A 160 20.05 1.07 16.79
CA PRO A 160 21.22 1.39 17.60
C PRO A 160 22.54 0.88 17.00
N ASP A 161 22.50 -0.20 16.21
CA ASP A 161 23.63 -0.68 15.41
C ASP A 161 23.59 -0.03 14.02
N PRO A 162 24.53 0.88 13.68
CA PRO A 162 24.53 1.60 12.41
C PRO A 162 24.76 0.70 11.18
N GLU A 163 25.31 -0.51 11.38
CA GLU A 163 25.53 -1.49 10.32
C GLU A 163 24.29 -2.33 10.03
N ARG A 164 23.25 -2.21 10.87
CA ARG A 164 21.99 -2.94 10.71
C ARG A 164 20.92 -2.05 10.13
N SER A 165 20.09 -2.64 9.30
CA SER A 165 18.88 -1.97 8.85
C SER A 165 17.77 -2.15 9.89
N PRO A 166 17.04 -1.10 10.29
CA PRO A 166 15.85 -1.26 11.13
C PRO A 166 14.79 -2.14 10.43
N TRP A 167 14.82 -2.22 9.10
CA TRP A 167 13.93 -3.04 8.27
C TRP A 167 14.43 -4.47 8.04
N GLU A 168 15.59 -4.86 8.57
CA GLU A 168 16.08 -6.23 8.45
C GLU A 168 15.00 -7.22 8.92
N GLY A 169 14.65 -8.21 8.11
CA GLY A 169 13.55 -9.14 8.36
C GLY A 169 12.23 -8.81 7.65
N MET A 170 12.09 -7.63 7.04
CA MET A 170 10.93 -7.26 6.23
C MET A 170 10.93 -7.92 4.85
N SER A 171 12.11 -8.24 4.30
CA SER A 171 12.23 -8.86 2.98
C SER A 171 11.42 -10.16 2.87
N GLY A 172 10.72 -10.33 1.76
CA GLY A 172 9.78 -11.39 1.46
C GLY A 172 8.34 -11.12 1.92
N ALA A 173 8.07 -10.01 2.63
CA ALA A 173 6.71 -9.60 2.93
C ALA A 173 5.93 -9.29 1.64
N ALA A 174 4.71 -9.82 1.52
CA ALA A 174 3.82 -9.53 0.41
C ALA A 174 3.33 -8.08 0.46
N VAL A 175 3.39 -7.39 -0.68
CA VAL A 175 2.90 -6.03 -0.88
C VAL A 175 1.54 -6.09 -1.55
N TRP A 176 0.58 -5.42 -0.93
CA TRP A 176 -0.83 -5.45 -1.31
C TRP A 176 -1.32 -4.09 -1.76
N HIS A 177 -2.17 -4.06 -2.76
CA HIS A 177 -3.00 -2.92 -3.14
C HIS A 177 -4.39 -3.43 -3.51
N ASP A 178 -5.44 -2.87 -2.90
CA ASP A 178 -6.84 -3.21 -3.16
C ASP A 178 -7.12 -4.73 -3.17
N GLY A 179 -6.66 -5.43 -2.14
CA GLY A 179 -6.83 -6.89 -2.00
C GLY A 179 -6.01 -7.75 -2.96
N THR A 180 -5.21 -7.15 -3.85
CA THR A 180 -4.33 -7.88 -4.79
C THR A 180 -2.87 -7.84 -4.36
N LEU A 181 -2.15 -8.95 -4.56
CA LEU A 181 -0.72 -9.05 -4.35
C LEU A 181 0.00 -8.46 -5.57
N ILE A 182 0.70 -7.35 -5.37
CA ILE A 182 1.37 -6.58 -6.43
C ILE A 182 2.90 -6.69 -6.39
N GLY A 183 3.46 -7.20 -5.29
CA GLY A 183 4.89 -7.43 -5.17
C GLY A 183 5.33 -8.12 -3.89
N LEU A 184 6.65 -8.31 -3.75
CA LEU A 184 7.31 -8.76 -2.52
C LEU A 184 8.39 -7.75 -2.12
N VAL A 185 8.47 -7.37 -0.85
CA VAL A 185 9.57 -6.53 -0.36
C VAL A 185 10.89 -7.26 -0.61
N SER A 186 11.83 -6.64 -1.31
CA SER A 186 13.12 -7.24 -1.63
C SER A 186 14.24 -6.61 -0.82
N ALA A 187 14.30 -5.28 -0.77
CA ALA A 187 15.42 -4.57 -0.19
C ALA A 187 15.01 -3.29 0.54
N HIS A 188 15.93 -2.81 1.36
CA HIS A 188 15.95 -1.43 1.84
C HIS A 188 17.32 -0.86 1.49
N HIS A 189 17.35 -0.02 0.46
CA HIS A 189 18.55 0.72 0.07
C HIS A 189 18.70 1.90 1.04
N ARG A 190 19.68 1.84 1.96
CA ARG A 190 19.85 2.86 3.02
C ARG A 190 19.96 4.30 2.46
N SER A 191 20.47 4.46 1.25
CA SER A 191 20.58 5.74 0.53
C SER A 191 19.24 6.38 0.18
N ASP A 192 18.19 5.58 0.00
CA ASP A 192 16.86 6.05 -0.41
C ASP A 192 16.09 6.64 0.79
N GLY A 193 16.62 6.40 1.99
CA GLY A 193 16.11 6.91 3.25
C GLY A 193 15.31 5.87 4.03
N PRO A 194 15.19 6.05 5.36
CA PRO A 194 14.64 5.05 6.27
C PRO A 194 13.15 4.74 6.04
N GLY A 195 12.43 5.57 5.29
CA GLY A 195 11.02 5.38 4.95
C GLY A 195 10.79 4.85 3.54
N ARG A 196 11.79 4.21 2.91
CA ARG A 196 11.71 3.67 1.55
C ARG A 196 12.10 2.20 1.51
N LEU A 197 11.17 1.37 1.05
CA LEU A 197 11.39 -0.05 0.81
C LEU A 197 11.27 -0.33 -0.69
N ALA A 198 12.16 -1.16 -1.22
CA ALA A 198 12.04 -1.66 -2.58
C ALA A 198 11.26 -2.99 -2.57
N ALA A 199 10.36 -3.16 -3.53
CA ALA A 199 9.64 -4.40 -3.74
C ALA A 199 9.71 -4.87 -5.20
N VAL A 200 9.92 -6.16 -5.43
CA VAL A 200 9.85 -6.71 -6.79
C VAL A 200 8.40 -6.76 -7.26
N ARG A 201 8.14 -6.30 -8.49
CA ARG A 201 6.81 -6.30 -9.13
C ARG A 201 6.43 -7.72 -9.54
N VAL A 202 5.21 -8.15 -9.25
CA VAL A 202 4.67 -9.44 -9.75
C VAL A 202 4.72 -9.51 -11.27
N SER A 203 4.31 -8.45 -11.96
CA SER A 203 4.33 -8.40 -13.43
C SER A 203 5.71 -8.61 -14.03
N ARG A 204 6.77 -8.30 -13.27
CA ARG A 204 8.14 -8.49 -13.74
C ARG A 204 8.60 -9.94 -13.71
N TRP A 205 7.98 -10.80 -12.90
CA TRP A 205 8.27 -12.25 -12.88
C TRP A 205 8.09 -12.88 -14.26
N TYR A 206 7.08 -12.45 -15.03
CA TYR A 206 6.83 -12.95 -16.39
C TYR A 206 7.96 -12.66 -17.39
N THR A 207 8.84 -11.70 -17.07
CA THR A 207 10.00 -11.36 -17.89
C THR A 207 11.31 -11.94 -17.36
N LEU A 208 11.35 -12.35 -16.08
CA LEU A 208 12.57 -12.75 -15.38
C LEU A 208 12.65 -14.24 -15.07
N LEU A 209 11.49 -14.89 -14.94
CA LEU A 209 11.37 -16.33 -14.71
C LEU A 209 11.27 -17.08 -16.03
N ASP A 210 11.81 -18.29 -16.05
CA ASP A 210 11.58 -19.19 -17.17
C ASP A 210 10.16 -19.81 -17.11
N ARG A 211 9.80 -20.57 -18.15
CA ARG A 211 8.47 -21.19 -18.24
C ARG A 211 8.22 -22.24 -17.15
N THR A 212 9.26 -22.95 -16.71
CA THR A 212 9.16 -23.99 -15.68
C THR A 212 8.88 -23.35 -14.33
N ASP A 213 9.57 -22.27 -14.03
CA ASP A 213 9.40 -21.48 -12.82
C ASP A 213 8.01 -20.83 -12.76
N LEU A 214 7.55 -20.23 -13.86
CA LEU A 214 6.19 -19.68 -13.95
C LEU A 214 5.12 -20.77 -13.79
N ALA A 215 5.30 -21.93 -14.42
CA ALA A 215 4.37 -23.06 -14.26
C ALA A 215 4.33 -23.59 -12.82
N THR A 216 5.47 -23.57 -12.12
CA THR A 216 5.58 -23.95 -10.70
C THR A 216 4.80 -22.96 -9.83
N LEU A 217 4.98 -21.65 -10.03
CA LEU A 217 4.21 -20.62 -9.33
C LEU A 217 2.71 -20.69 -9.65
N HIS A 218 2.35 -20.96 -10.90
CA HIS A 218 0.95 -21.14 -11.28
C HIS A 218 0.30 -22.31 -10.52
N THR A 219 0.94 -23.48 -10.56
CA THR A 219 0.39 -24.72 -9.98
C THR A 219 0.25 -24.65 -8.46
N HIS A 220 1.18 -23.97 -7.79
CA HIS A 220 1.30 -24.04 -6.34
C HIS A 220 0.98 -22.75 -5.59
N ALA A 221 1.10 -21.61 -6.27
CA ALA A 221 0.81 -20.29 -5.70
C ALA A 221 -0.36 -19.59 -6.40
N GLY A 222 -0.98 -20.18 -7.42
CA GLY A 222 -2.13 -19.60 -8.12
C GLY A 222 -1.78 -18.39 -8.99
N LEU A 223 -0.49 -18.17 -9.31
CA LEU A 223 -0.07 -17.12 -10.24
C LEU A 223 -0.72 -17.36 -11.61
N PRO A 224 -1.34 -16.36 -12.26
CA PRO A 224 -1.84 -16.54 -13.62
C PRO A 224 -0.72 -16.93 -14.61
N LEU A 225 -1.07 -17.62 -15.69
CA LEU A 225 -0.07 -18.09 -16.68
C LEU A 225 0.42 -16.96 -17.58
N THR A 226 -0.37 -15.91 -17.75
CA THR A 226 -0.02 -14.76 -18.58
C THR A 226 -0.17 -13.45 -17.82
N LEU A 227 0.63 -12.46 -18.20
CA LEU A 227 0.56 -11.11 -17.65
C LEU A 227 -0.85 -10.50 -17.81
N ALA A 228 -1.52 -10.77 -18.92
CA ALA A 228 -2.83 -10.22 -19.25
C ALA A 228 -3.96 -10.73 -18.33
N ASP A 229 -3.72 -11.84 -17.63
CA ASP A 229 -4.67 -12.44 -16.70
C ASP A 229 -4.50 -11.90 -15.26
N LEU A 230 -3.54 -11.00 -15.03
CA LEU A 230 -3.42 -10.29 -13.76
C LEU A 230 -4.61 -9.34 -13.57
N THR A 231 -5.05 -9.20 -12.33
CA THR A 231 -6.07 -8.20 -12.00
C THR A 231 -5.46 -6.82 -12.12
N HIS A 232 -6.16 -5.90 -12.79
CA HIS A 232 -5.79 -4.50 -12.81
C HIS A 232 -6.63 -3.76 -11.76
N PRO A 233 -6.10 -3.53 -10.54
CA PRO A 233 -6.82 -2.76 -9.53
C PRO A 233 -7.18 -1.39 -10.12
N ALA A 234 -8.46 -1.06 -10.07
CA ALA A 234 -8.92 0.26 -10.45
C ALA A 234 -8.33 1.28 -9.46
N PRO A 235 -8.03 2.52 -9.86
CA PRO A 235 -7.69 3.56 -8.91
C PRO A 235 -8.85 3.70 -7.90
N ASP A 236 -8.57 3.35 -6.65
CA ASP A 236 -9.52 3.31 -5.54
C ASP A 236 -10.14 4.71 -5.30
N PRO A 237 -11.48 4.86 -5.34
CA PRO A 237 -12.16 6.12 -5.03
C PRO A 237 -12.04 6.53 -3.54
N THR A 238 -11.53 5.67 -2.65
CA THR A 238 -11.43 5.93 -1.20
C THR A 238 -10.06 6.42 -0.72
N ALA A 239 -9.10 6.64 -1.63
CA ALA A 239 -7.86 7.35 -1.29
C ALA A 239 -8.21 8.72 -0.68
N PRO A 240 -7.53 9.17 0.41
CA PRO A 240 -7.83 10.46 1.01
C PRO A 240 -7.74 11.54 -0.07
N ALA A 241 -8.83 12.30 -0.20
CA ALA A 241 -8.93 13.35 -1.20
C ALA A 241 -7.67 14.22 -1.15
N PRO A 242 -7.07 14.54 -2.30
CA PRO A 242 -5.86 15.35 -2.32
C PRO A 242 -6.17 16.69 -1.66
N ARG A 243 -5.43 17.02 -0.58
CA ARG A 243 -5.64 18.27 0.16
C ARG A 243 -5.49 19.46 -0.77
N LEU A 244 -6.45 20.37 -0.69
CA LEU A 244 -6.53 21.58 -1.52
C LEU A 244 -6.13 22.85 -0.75
N ASP A 245 -5.76 22.69 0.52
CA ASP A 245 -5.23 23.73 1.41
C ASP A 245 -3.97 24.45 0.89
N THR A 246 -3.32 23.89 -0.13
CA THR A 246 -2.09 24.41 -0.76
C THR A 246 -2.33 25.08 -2.12
N LEU A 247 -3.58 25.19 -2.57
CA LEU A 247 -3.88 25.88 -3.84
C LEU A 247 -3.72 27.41 -3.73
N PRO A 248 -3.26 28.08 -4.80
CA PRO A 248 -3.30 29.55 -4.88
C PRO A 248 -4.73 30.10 -4.75
N ASP A 249 -4.87 31.27 -4.13
CA ASP A 249 -6.17 31.93 -3.93
C ASP A 249 -6.67 32.70 -5.17
N ASP A 250 -5.81 32.85 -6.18
CA ASP A 250 -6.03 33.63 -7.40
C ASP A 250 -6.19 32.78 -8.67
N LEU A 251 -6.43 31.48 -8.53
CA LEU A 251 -6.56 30.54 -9.65
C LEU A 251 -7.50 31.03 -10.76
N PRO A 252 -7.06 30.98 -12.03
CA PRO A 252 -7.88 31.44 -13.15
C PRO A 252 -9.04 30.48 -13.43
N LEU A 253 -10.10 31.01 -14.05
CA LEU A 253 -11.31 30.24 -14.40
C LEU A 253 -11.01 29.03 -15.29
N SER A 254 -9.99 29.12 -16.14
CA SER A 254 -9.51 28.01 -16.98
C SER A 254 -9.06 26.80 -16.15
N GLU A 255 -8.45 27.03 -14.99
CA GLU A 255 -7.99 25.95 -14.11
C GLU A 255 -9.13 25.33 -13.29
N LEU A 256 -10.09 26.15 -12.89
CA LEU A 256 -11.28 25.72 -12.15
C LEU A 256 -12.38 25.14 -13.05
N HIS A 257 -12.29 25.29 -14.38
CA HIS A 257 -13.35 24.92 -15.32
C HIS A 257 -13.81 23.47 -15.17
N GLY A 258 -12.88 22.54 -15.00
CA GLY A 258 -13.16 21.11 -14.82
C GLY A 258 -13.96 20.85 -13.54
N LEU A 259 -13.51 21.42 -12.41
CA LEU A 259 -14.19 21.29 -11.13
C LEU A 259 -15.57 21.96 -11.14
N VAL A 260 -15.70 23.17 -11.70
CA VAL A 260 -17.00 23.84 -11.90
C VAL A 260 -17.93 22.97 -12.75
N GLY A 261 -17.42 22.35 -13.81
CA GLY A 261 -18.18 21.44 -14.66
C GLY A 261 -18.65 20.19 -13.93
N ALA A 262 -17.82 19.61 -13.06
CA ALA A 262 -18.22 18.48 -12.25
C ALA A 262 -19.27 18.86 -11.20
N LEU A 263 -19.05 19.97 -10.47
CA LEU A 263 -19.96 20.45 -9.44
C LEU A 263 -21.33 20.81 -10.01
N THR A 264 -21.39 21.54 -11.12
CA THR A 264 -22.67 21.91 -11.74
C THR A 264 -23.47 20.73 -12.32
N ALA A 265 -22.84 19.57 -12.47
CA ALA A 265 -23.52 18.33 -12.87
C ALA A 265 -24.13 17.56 -11.68
N LEU A 266 -23.82 17.94 -10.44
CA LEU A 266 -24.33 17.27 -9.24
C LEU A 266 -25.76 17.74 -8.92
N PRO A 267 -26.70 16.81 -8.64
CA PRO A 267 -28.06 17.15 -8.21
C PRO A 267 -28.13 18.10 -7.01
N THR A 268 -27.22 17.96 -6.04
CA THR A 268 -27.12 18.79 -4.82
C THR A 268 -26.65 20.21 -5.09
N VAL A 269 -25.85 20.42 -6.13
CA VAL A 269 -25.35 21.75 -6.52
C VAL A 269 -26.27 22.40 -7.56
N ALA A 270 -26.87 21.62 -8.45
CA ALA A 270 -27.74 22.11 -9.52
C ALA A 270 -29.03 22.76 -9.01
N ARG A 271 -29.47 22.43 -7.79
CA ARG A 271 -30.64 23.04 -7.14
C ARG A 271 -30.21 24.00 -6.04
N ARG A 272 -30.71 25.25 -6.13
CA ARG A 272 -30.41 26.31 -5.16
C ARG A 272 -30.67 25.89 -3.71
N THR A 273 -31.81 25.27 -3.46
CA THR A 273 -32.22 24.84 -2.11
C THR A 273 -31.26 23.83 -1.49
N THR A 274 -30.71 22.94 -2.31
CA THR A 274 -29.77 21.91 -1.84
C THR A 274 -28.34 22.46 -1.77
N LEU A 275 -27.98 23.41 -2.63
CA LEU A 275 -26.72 24.13 -2.56
C LEU A 275 -26.65 24.99 -1.29
N ASP A 276 -27.74 25.66 -0.91
CA ASP A 276 -27.80 26.43 0.34
C ASP A 276 -27.63 25.52 1.58
N LEU A 277 -28.11 24.27 1.52
CA LEU A 277 -27.87 23.25 2.56
C LEU A 277 -26.40 22.86 2.64
N VAL A 278 -25.74 22.62 1.50
CA VAL A 278 -24.30 22.36 1.42
C VAL A 278 -23.51 23.52 2.02
N LEU A 279 -23.84 24.76 1.64
CA LEU A 279 -23.18 25.97 2.12
C LEU A 279 -23.42 26.24 3.61
N SER A 280 -24.51 25.73 4.19
CA SER A 280 -24.76 25.81 5.63
C SER A 280 -23.89 24.83 6.43
N GLY A 281 -23.28 23.84 5.76
CA GLY A 281 -22.35 22.87 6.35
C GLY A 281 -20.88 23.31 6.35
N ILE A 282 -20.57 24.47 5.77
CA ILE A 282 -19.23 25.09 5.79
C ILE A 282 -19.22 26.33 6.71
N ASP A 283 -18.06 26.97 6.87
CA ASP A 283 -17.94 28.18 7.70
C ASP A 283 -18.99 29.26 7.34
N PRO A 284 -19.84 29.69 8.30
CA PRO A 284 -20.97 30.58 8.04
C PRO A 284 -20.55 31.99 7.61
N ALA A 285 -19.33 32.44 7.95
CA ALA A 285 -18.80 33.72 7.47
C ALA A 285 -18.48 33.65 5.96
N ILE A 286 -18.15 32.48 5.44
CA ILE A 286 -17.79 32.26 4.05
C ILE A 286 -19.02 32.09 3.17
N ALA A 287 -20.02 31.36 3.65
CA ALA A 287 -21.32 31.24 2.99
C ALA A 287 -22.00 32.61 2.77
N ALA A 288 -21.80 33.54 3.71
CA ALA A 288 -22.32 34.91 3.62
C ALA A 288 -21.56 35.80 2.62
N MET A 289 -20.26 35.53 2.39
CA MET A 289 -19.38 36.32 1.51
C MET A 289 -19.34 35.82 0.06
N SER A 290 -20.07 34.75 -0.24
CA SER A 290 -20.08 34.18 -1.58
C SER A 290 -21.00 34.95 -2.53
N PRO A 291 -20.55 35.35 -3.73
CA PRO A 291 -21.38 36.04 -4.71
C PRO A 291 -22.59 35.20 -5.08
N ARG A 292 -23.78 35.80 -5.10
CA ARG A 292 -25.02 35.11 -5.53
C ARG A 292 -25.40 35.56 -6.93
N SER A 293 -25.44 34.62 -7.85
CA SER A 293 -25.87 34.82 -9.23
C SER A 293 -27.02 33.88 -9.57
N ASP A 294 -27.96 34.36 -10.39
CA ASP A 294 -29.06 33.53 -10.92
C ASP A 294 -28.55 32.47 -11.92
N ALA A 295 -27.34 32.66 -12.45
CA ALA A 295 -26.69 31.70 -13.34
C ALA A 295 -25.79 30.74 -12.53
N LEU A 296 -26.14 29.44 -12.56
CA LEU A 296 -25.50 28.39 -11.77
C LEU A 296 -23.97 28.29 -11.93
N ARG A 297 -23.45 28.34 -13.16
CA ARG A 297 -22.00 28.22 -13.39
C ARG A 297 -21.21 29.41 -12.82
N PRO A 298 -21.58 30.67 -13.10
CA PRO A 298 -20.99 31.84 -12.44
C PRO A 298 -21.09 31.81 -10.91
N ASP A 299 -22.23 31.33 -10.36
CA ASP A 299 -22.46 31.22 -8.93
C ASP A 299 -21.48 30.22 -8.26
N VAL A 300 -21.39 29.00 -8.81
CA VAL A 300 -20.44 27.97 -8.34
C VAL A 300 -18.99 28.44 -8.47
N PHE A 301 -18.65 29.16 -9.55
CA PHE A 301 -17.31 29.75 -9.68
C PHE A 301 -17.02 30.78 -8.59
N GLY A 302 -17.98 31.66 -8.27
CA GLY A 302 -17.88 32.62 -7.18
C GLY A 302 -17.67 31.93 -5.83
N ILE A 303 -18.41 30.85 -5.57
CA ILE A 303 -18.25 30.01 -4.37
C ILE A 303 -16.84 29.44 -4.26
N LEU A 304 -16.34 28.80 -5.32
CA LEU A 304 -14.98 28.23 -5.31
C LEU A 304 -13.91 29.29 -5.08
N ARG A 305 -14.03 30.47 -5.71
CA ARG A 305 -13.10 31.59 -5.48
C ARG A 305 -13.12 32.08 -4.05
N THR A 306 -14.29 32.14 -3.42
CA THR A 306 -14.37 32.49 -2.01
C THR A 306 -13.69 31.40 -1.18
N CYS A 307 -13.97 30.11 -1.40
CA CYS A 307 -13.33 29.01 -0.67
C CYS A 307 -11.80 29.00 -0.79
N LEU A 308 -11.22 29.36 -1.94
CA LEU A 308 -9.77 29.40 -2.12
C LEU A 308 -9.07 30.50 -1.30
N ARG A 309 -9.77 31.58 -0.92
CA ARG A 309 -9.23 32.64 -0.06
C ARG A 309 -9.09 32.22 1.41
N TYR A 310 -9.72 31.10 1.78
CA TYR A 310 -9.76 30.61 3.15
C TYR A 310 -9.25 29.16 3.19
N PRO A 311 -8.03 28.93 3.69
CA PRO A 311 -7.41 27.60 3.66
C PRO A 311 -8.29 26.51 4.27
N GLY A 312 -8.43 25.38 3.56
CA GLY A 312 -9.21 24.23 4.00
C GLY A 312 -10.73 24.34 3.79
N THR A 313 -11.26 25.50 3.42
CA THR A 313 -12.71 25.64 3.18
C THR A 313 -13.17 24.96 1.90
N LEU A 314 -12.30 24.86 0.89
CA LEU A 314 -12.60 24.09 -0.30
C LEU A 314 -12.72 22.59 0.00
N ASP A 315 -11.86 22.05 0.87
CA ASP A 315 -11.94 20.66 1.32
C ASP A 315 -13.27 20.40 2.07
N GLN A 316 -13.68 21.32 2.96
CA GLN A 316 -14.97 21.23 3.68
C GLN A 316 -16.18 21.26 2.74
N LEU A 317 -16.15 22.10 1.70
CA LEU A 317 -17.22 22.18 0.70
C LEU A 317 -17.37 20.84 -0.04
N LEU A 318 -16.26 20.27 -0.50
CA LEU A 318 -16.28 18.99 -1.21
C LEU A 318 -16.72 17.83 -0.29
N GLU A 319 -16.34 17.86 0.98
CA GLU A 319 -16.78 16.88 1.98
C GLU A 319 -18.30 16.97 2.25
N ALA A 320 -18.85 18.18 2.43
CA ALA A 320 -20.29 18.39 2.60
C ALA A 320 -21.10 17.85 1.40
N ILE A 321 -20.56 18.00 0.19
CA ILE A 321 -21.15 17.44 -1.04
C ILE A 321 -21.10 15.91 -1.03
N ARG A 322 -19.95 15.30 -0.65
CA ARG A 322 -19.83 13.83 -0.54
C ARG A 322 -20.86 13.25 0.44
N LEU A 323 -21.06 13.91 1.58
CA LEU A 323 -22.03 13.47 2.59
C LEU A 323 -23.48 13.46 2.08
N LEU A 324 -23.84 14.38 1.20
CA LEU A 324 -25.21 14.51 0.68
C LEU A 324 -25.45 13.69 -0.60
N GLU A 325 -24.44 13.52 -1.45
CA GLU A 325 -24.55 12.76 -2.71
C GLU A 325 -24.23 11.26 -2.55
N GLY A 326 -23.47 10.88 -1.53
CA GLY A 326 -22.99 9.51 -1.35
C GLY A 326 -22.10 9.02 -2.50
N ASP A 327 -22.07 7.70 -2.72
CA ASP A 327 -21.26 7.07 -3.77
C ASP A 327 -21.91 7.20 -5.16
N SER A 328 -21.90 8.42 -5.71
CA SER A 328 -22.47 8.72 -7.02
C SER A 328 -21.40 8.86 -8.11
N ALA A 329 -21.77 8.56 -9.37
CA ALA A 329 -20.90 8.81 -10.53
C ALA A 329 -20.51 10.29 -10.68
N GLY A 330 -21.34 11.19 -10.16
CA GLY A 330 -21.07 12.62 -10.06
C GLY A 330 -19.95 12.93 -9.06
N VAL A 331 -20.01 12.32 -7.87
CA VAL A 331 -18.96 12.44 -6.83
C VAL A 331 -17.63 11.88 -7.35
N ALA A 332 -17.64 10.72 -7.99
CA ALA A 332 -16.44 10.16 -8.61
C ALA A 332 -15.83 11.09 -9.69
N ARG A 333 -16.67 11.82 -10.43
CA ARG A 333 -16.20 12.83 -11.41
C ARG A 333 -15.62 14.06 -10.71
N MET A 334 -16.28 14.56 -9.67
CA MET A 334 -15.78 15.65 -8.83
C MET A 334 -14.40 15.31 -8.26
N ASP A 335 -14.23 14.12 -7.69
CA ASP A 335 -12.96 13.68 -7.10
C ASP A 335 -11.83 13.59 -8.14
N ARG A 336 -12.13 13.13 -9.36
CA ARG A 336 -11.17 13.13 -10.47
C ARG A 336 -10.71 14.55 -10.84
N GLU A 337 -11.63 15.50 -10.93
CA GLU A 337 -11.31 16.89 -11.27
C GLU A 337 -10.56 17.60 -10.14
N THR A 338 -10.93 17.35 -8.89
CA THR A 338 -10.21 17.78 -7.68
C THR A 338 -8.77 17.27 -7.69
N ALA A 339 -8.57 15.99 -7.97
CA ALA A 339 -7.24 15.41 -8.06
C ALA A 339 -6.43 15.95 -9.24
N ALA A 340 -7.06 16.23 -10.38
CA ALA A 340 -6.41 16.85 -11.53
C ALA A 340 -5.97 18.29 -11.21
N LEU A 341 -6.81 19.07 -10.52
CA LEU A 341 -6.49 20.43 -10.10
C LEU A 341 -5.29 20.45 -9.12
N SER A 342 -5.32 19.60 -8.09
CA SER A 342 -4.21 19.47 -7.13
C SER A 342 -2.91 19.04 -7.80
N ARG A 343 -2.94 18.12 -8.78
CA ARG A 343 -1.74 17.70 -9.52
C ARG A 343 -1.15 18.80 -10.39
N ARG A 344 -1.99 19.59 -11.07
CA ARG A 344 -1.54 20.73 -11.89
C ARG A 344 -0.81 21.77 -11.05
N ASN A 345 -1.32 22.04 -9.85
CA ASN A 345 -0.79 23.06 -8.96
C ASN A 345 0.36 22.60 -8.05
N ARG A 346 0.56 21.28 -7.88
CA ARG A 346 1.77 20.71 -7.26
C ARG A 346 3.02 20.81 -8.13
N ARG A 347 2.90 21.09 -9.43
CA ARG A 347 4.00 21.15 -10.40
C ARG A 347 4.63 22.53 -10.58
N ALA A 348 4.30 23.53 -9.76
CA ALA A 348 4.97 24.83 -9.79
C ALA A 348 6.13 24.87 -8.77
N PRO A 349 7.40 24.69 -9.18
CA PRO A 349 8.53 25.13 -8.37
C PRO A 349 8.58 26.66 -8.36
N ASP A 350 8.82 27.23 -7.18
CA ASP A 350 9.22 28.62 -7.01
C ASP A 350 10.53 28.86 -7.80
N PRO A 351 10.57 29.76 -8.80
CA PRO A 351 11.82 30.16 -9.42
C PRO A 351 12.47 31.20 -8.51
N ARG A 352 13.28 30.75 -7.54
CA ARG A 352 14.24 31.60 -6.85
C ARG A 352 15.60 30.93 -6.71
#